data_AF-A0A0F4GWN8-F1
#
_entry.id   AF-A0A0F4GWN8-F1
#
_cell.length_a   1.000
_cell.length_b   1.000
_cell.length_c   1.000
_cell.angle_alpha   90.00
_cell.angle_beta   90.00
_cell.angle_gamma   90.00
#
_symmetry.space_group_name_H-M   'P 1'
#
loop_
_entity.id
_entity.type
_entity.pdbx_description
1 polymer ?
#
loop_
_entity_poly.entity_id
_entity_poly.type
_entity_poly.pdbx_seq_one_letter_code
_entity_poly.pdbx_strand_id
1 'polypeptide(L)'
;MPSGSNTDPPDAPPPQERIDEYRQSDFAQTPSQSSDRRSLQDPPGPRMSGRDLARAYLRKRGERMVGKFALLRAENAKQAQKIDQLQRELAASEHILTERDRCIEKLRMEINLLGGVASGRWRERQELRSKLTETMVKQAVAQSEADQLRARLAANDKKMREMQKELHELAAALKASKQ
;
A
#
# COMPACT_ATOMS: atom_id res chain seq x y z
N MET A 1 -10.64 -10.47 -34.50
CA MET A 1 -9.77 -9.29 -34.30
C MET A 1 -10.64 -8.03 -34.34
N PRO A 2 -11.21 -7.58 -33.20
CA PRO A 2 -11.80 -6.25 -33.13
C PRO A 2 -10.76 -5.27 -32.58
N SER A 3 -10.56 -4.19 -33.34
CA SER A 3 -9.79 -3.00 -32.98
C SER A 3 -10.45 -2.32 -31.77
N GLY A 4 -9.72 -2.22 -30.66
CA GLY A 4 -10.11 -1.45 -29.48
C GLY A 4 -9.15 -0.30 -29.29
N SER A 5 -9.61 0.89 -29.64
CA SER A 5 -8.95 2.18 -29.45
C SER A 5 -8.75 2.49 -27.96
N ASN A 6 -7.50 2.61 -27.52
CA ASN A 6 -7.16 3.32 -26.29
C ASN A 6 -7.38 4.82 -26.53
N THR A 7 -8.54 5.32 -26.10
CA THR A 7 -8.77 6.76 -25.90
C THR A 7 -8.65 7.02 -24.41
N ASP A 8 -7.49 7.52 -24.00
CA ASP A 8 -7.34 8.21 -22.71
C ASP A 8 -8.27 9.43 -22.70
N PRO A 9 -9.03 9.68 -21.62
CA PRO A 9 -9.82 10.90 -21.53
C PRO A 9 -8.89 12.11 -21.39
N PRO A 10 -9.20 13.25 -22.03
CA PRO A 10 -8.38 14.45 -21.88
C PRO A 10 -8.46 14.96 -20.44
N ASP A 11 -7.29 15.34 -19.90
CA ASP A 11 -7.12 16.02 -18.62
C ASP A 11 -8.21 17.09 -18.44
N ALA A 12 -9.09 16.88 -17.47
CA ALA A 12 -10.01 17.92 -17.05
C ALA A 12 -9.20 19.09 -16.47
N PRO A 13 -9.38 20.33 -16.95
CA PRO A 13 -8.72 21.46 -16.32
C PRO A 13 -9.20 21.60 -14.87
N PRO A 14 -8.32 22.00 -13.93
CA PRO A 14 -8.71 22.13 -12.53
C PRO A 14 -9.85 23.15 -12.39
N PRO A 15 -10.76 22.96 -11.42
CA PRO A 15 -11.91 23.85 -11.24
C PRO A 15 -11.41 25.27 -10.94
N GLN A 16 -11.81 26.21 -11.78
CA GLN A 16 -11.58 27.64 -11.55
C GLN A 16 -12.29 28.03 -10.25
N GLU A 17 -11.49 28.33 -9.22
CA GLU A 17 -11.98 28.97 -8.01
C GLU A 17 -12.65 30.29 -8.42
N ARG A 18 -13.97 30.34 -8.25
CA ARG A 18 -14.75 31.57 -8.36
C ARG A 18 -14.25 32.51 -7.26
N ILE A 19 -13.42 33.47 -7.64
CA ILE A 19 -13.18 34.66 -6.84
C ILE A 19 -14.38 35.58 -7.05
N ASP A 20 -15.49 35.25 -6.39
CA ASP A 20 -16.53 36.22 -6.10
C ASP A 20 -16.27 36.78 -4.70
N GLU A 21 -16.60 38.07 -4.55
CA GLU A 21 -16.58 38.84 -3.29
C GLU A 21 -15.25 39.52 -2.93
N TYR A 22 -15.06 40.71 -3.47
CA TYR A 22 -15.26 41.97 -2.74
C TYR A 22 -14.76 43.13 -3.63
N ARG A 23 -15.40 43.29 -4.79
CA ARG A 23 -15.23 44.51 -5.58
C ARG A 23 -16.12 45.57 -4.93
N GLN A 24 -15.49 46.33 -4.05
CA GLN A 24 -15.92 47.61 -3.50
C GLN A 24 -17.01 48.28 -4.34
N SER A 25 -18.25 48.08 -3.92
CA SER A 25 -19.33 49.03 -4.17
C SER A 25 -19.09 50.14 -3.17
N ASP A 26 -18.63 51.31 -3.62
CA ASP A 26 -18.76 52.62 -2.96
C ASP A 26 -17.83 53.66 -3.64
N PHE A 27 -17.98 53.90 -4.93
CA PHE A 27 -17.38 55.09 -5.56
C PHE A 27 -18.19 55.54 -6.79
N ALA A 28 -19.48 55.82 -6.57
CA ALA A 28 -20.28 56.58 -7.52
C ALA A 28 -21.36 57.38 -6.79
N GLN A 29 -20.95 58.31 -5.94
CA GLN A 29 -21.77 59.47 -5.60
C GLN A 29 -21.16 60.69 -6.28
N THR A 30 -21.74 61.06 -7.40
CA THR A 30 -21.62 62.39 -7.98
C THR A 30 -22.26 63.40 -7.02
N PRO A 31 -21.59 64.50 -6.63
CA PRO A 31 -22.30 65.58 -5.95
C PRO A 31 -23.11 66.33 -6.99
N SER A 32 -24.43 66.21 -6.91
CA SER A 32 -25.37 67.08 -7.59
C SER A 32 -25.15 68.51 -7.09
N GLN A 33 -24.69 69.41 -7.98
CA GLN A 33 -24.59 70.84 -7.69
C GLN A 33 -25.98 71.46 -7.75
N SER A 34 -26.67 71.54 -6.61
CA SER A 34 -27.73 72.52 -6.42
C SER A 34 -27.10 73.84 -5.96
N SER A 35 -27.09 74.82 -6.85
CA SER A 35 -26.73 76.20 -6.54
C SER A 35 -27.84 76.83 -5.69
N ASP A 36 -27.67 76.84 -4.38
CA ASP A 36 -28.43 77.74 -3.50
C ASP A 36 -27.52 78.79 -2.89
N ARG A 37 -27.61 79.96 -3.52
CA ARG A 37 -26.89 81.18 -3.24
C ARG A 37 -27.57 81.88 -2.06
N ARG A 38 -27.25 81.48 -0.83
CA ARG A 38 -27.54 82.27 0.37
C ARG A 38 -26.35 82.25 1.31
N SER A 39 -25.78 83.43 1.50
CA SER A 39 -24.75 83.73 2.48
C SER A 39 -25.15 83.22 3.87
N LEU A 40 -24.54 82.12 4.31
CA LEU A 40 -24.12 81.98 5.69
C LEU A 40 -22.60 82.03 5.67
N GLN A 41 -22.09 83.11 6.25
CA GLN A 41 -20.69 83.32 6.50
C GLN A 41 -20.27 82.31 7.56
N ASP A 42 -19.89 81.11 7.13
CA ASP A 42 -19.15 80.21 8.01
C ASP A 42 -17.92 81.00 8.49
N PRO A 43 -17.69 81.11 9.81
CA PRO A 43 -16.48 81.76 10.28
C PRO A 43 -15.30 81.05 9.62
N PRO A 44 -14.30 81.76 9.10
CA PRO A 44 -13.13 81.11 8.53
C PRO A 44 -12.56 80.23 9.64
N GLY A 45 -12.66 78.91 9.47
CA GLY A 45 -11.97 77.96 10.34
C GLY A 45 -10.52 78.42 10.49
N PRO A 46 -9.93 78.29 11.69
CA PRO A 46 -8.69 78.99 12.05
C PRO A 46 -7.67 78.86 10.92
N ARG A 47 -7.30 80.00 10.31
CA ARG A 47 -6.34 80.05 9.22
C ARG A 47 -4.98 79.63 9.78
N MET A 48 -4.67 78.34 9.62
CA MET A 48 -3.39 77.79 10.03
C MET A 48 -2.28 78.45 9.22
N SER A 49 -1.21 78.89 9.89
CA SER A 49 -0.05 79.43 9.20
C SER A 49 0.56 78.34 8.30
N GLY A 50 1.29 78.71 7.23
CA GLY A 50 1.97 77.73 6.37
C GLY A 50 2.89 76.77 7.16
N ARG A 51 3.45 77.24 8.27
CA ARG A 51 4.23 76.44 9.22
C ARG A 51 3.37 75.41 9.95
N ASP A 52 2.16 75.77 10.36
CA ASP A 52 1.22 74.87 11.03
C ASP A 52 0.66 73.83 10.06
N LEU A 53 0.40 74.21 8.81
CA LEU A 53 -0.03 73.28 7.76
C LEU A 53 1.06 72.24 7.46
N ALA A 54 2.33 72.66 7.35
CA ALA A 54 3.46 71.74 7.16
C ALA A 54 3.60 70.77 8.35
N ARG A 55 3.41 71.26 9.59
CA ARG A 55 3.40 70.40 10.79
C ARG A 55 2.27 69.39 10.78
N ALA A 56 1.06 69.81 10.43
CA ALA A 56 -0.10 68.91 10.32
C ALA A 56 0.10 67.84 9.23
N TYR A 57 0.67 68.21 8.09
CA TYR A 57 0.99 67.27 7.02
C TYR A 57 2.02 66.22 7.45
N LEU A 58 3.13 66.65 8.07
CA LEU A 58 4.15 65.74 8.58
C LEU A 58 3.60 64.80 9.65
N ARG A 59 2.74 65.29 10.55
CA ARG A 59 2.05 64.46 11.54
C ARG A 59 1.20 63.38 10.87
N LYS A 60 0.30 63.75 9.94
CA LYS A 60 -0.53 62.78 9.19
C LYS A 60 0.30 61.79 8.36
N ARG A 61 1.45 62.22 7.83
CA ARG A 61 2.37 61.31 7.13
C ARG A 61 3.03 60.34 8.12
N GLY A 62 3.48 60.82 9.28
CA GLY A 62 4.02 60.00 10.35
C GLY A 62 3.03 58.95 10.84
N GLU A 63 1.79 59.35 11.13
CA GLU A 63 0.70 58.45 11.54
C GLU A 63 0.44 57.34 10.50
N ARG A 64 0.38 57.69 9.20
CA ARG A 64 0.23 56.70 8.13
C ARG A 64 1.40 55.71 8.06
N MET A 65 2.64 56.17 8.26
CA MET A 65 3.79 55.27 8.28
C MET A 65 3.76 54.35 9.50
N VAL A 66 3.46 54.88 10.68
CA VAL A 66 3.32 54.08 11.91
C VAL A 66 2.23 53.02 11.75
N GLY A 67 1.10 53.36 11.14
CA GLY A 67 0.03 52.40 10.82
C GLY A 67 0.50 51.28 9.89
N LYS A 68 1.24 51.62 8.81
CA LYS A 68 1.83 50.61 7.91
C LYS A 68 2.82 49.69 8.63
N PHE A 69 3.69 50.23 9.48
CA PHE A 69 4.62 49.42 10.27
C PHE A 69 3.90 48.50 11.26
N ALA A 70 2.80 48.96 11.87
CA ALA A 70 2.00 48.12 12.75
C ALA A 70 1.37 46.93 12.01
N LEU A 71 0.84 47.16 10.80
CA LEU A 71 0.29 46.10 9.95
C LEU A 71 1.36 45.08 9.54
N LEU A 72 2.52 45.55 9.07
CA LEU A 72 3.64 44.68 8.70
C LEU A 72 4.14 43.84 9.89
N ARG A 73 4.21 44.42 11.10
CA ARG A 73 4.56 43.65 12.30
C ARG A 73 3.52 42.59 12.63
N ALA A 74 2.24 42.90 12.51
CA ALA A 74 1.17 41.94 12.75
C ALA A 74 1.21 40.79 11.74
N GLU A 75 1.48 41.09 10.48
CA GLU A 75 1.64 40.08 9.43
C GLU A 75 2.88 39.21 9.64
N ASN A 76 4.03 39.82 9.96
CA ASN A 76 5.24 39.07 10.31
C ASN A 76 5.03 38.16 11.52
N ALA A 77 4.29 38.61 12.54
CA ALA A 77 3.96 37.78 13.71
C ALA A 77 3.09 36.57 13.32
N LYS A 78 2.10 36.76 12.44
CA LYS A 78 1.28 35.66 11.90
C LYS A 78 2.12 34.68 11.09
N GLN A 79 3.03 35.18 10.25
CA GLN A 79 3.93 34.33 9.47
C GLN A 79 4.87 33.54 10.37
N ALA A 80 5.45 34.15 11.39
CA ALA A 80 6.30 33.47 12.37
C ALA A 80 5.53 32.32 13.07
N GLN A 81 4.31 32.59 13.54
CA GLN A 81 3.46 31.53 14.12
C GLN A 81 3.17 30.39 13.14
N LYS A 82 2.95 30.72 11.86
CA LYS A 82 2.71 29.70 10.83
C LYS A 82 3.96 28.86 10.55
N ILE A 83 5.13 29.49 10.53
CA ILE A 83 6.41 28.78 10.39
C ILE A 83 6.61 27.83 11.57
N ASP A 84 6.40 28.29 12.80
CA ASP A 84 6.53 27.46 14.01
C ASP A 84 5.55 26.28 14.02
N GLN A 85 4.34 26.48 13.47
CA GLN A 85 3.38 25.39 13.28
C GLN A 85 3.87 24.37 12.26
N LEU A 86 4.29 24.83 11.07
CA LEU A 86 4.76 23.97 9.99
C LEU A 86 6.02 23.18 10.39
N GLN A 87 6.92 23.78 11.17
CA GLN A 87 8.10 23.09 11.71
C GLN A 87 7.72 21.94 12.65
N ARG A 88 6.69 22.13 13.49
CA ARG A 88 6.19 21.06 14.37
C ARG A 88 5.52 19.93 13.57
N GLU A 89 4.73 20.28 12.56
CA GLU A 89 4.09 19.31 11.66
C GLU A 89 5.12 18.51 10.84
N LEU A 90 6.20 19.17 10.39
CA LEU A 90 7.32 18.53 9.71
C LEU A 90 8.02 17.52 10.62
N ALA A 91 8.42 17.94 11.83
CA ALA A 91 9.08 17.06 12.78
C ALA A 91 8.21 15.84 13.17
N ALA A 92 6.90 16.04 13.33
CA ALA A 92 5.96 14.94 13.56
C ALA A 92 5.90 13.97 12.37
N SER A 93 5.93 14.50 11.14
CA SER A 93 5.91 13.69 9.92
C SER A 93 7.20 12.89 9.74
N GLU A 94 8.36 13.49 10.01
CA GLU A 94 9.66 12.80 9.99
C GLU A 94 9.74 11.65 11.00
N HIS A 95 9.15 11.84 12.19
CA HIS A 95 9.03 10.77 13.18
C HIS A 95 8.19 9.60 12.64
N ILE A 96 7.02 9.88 12.06
CA ILE A 96 6.13 8.87 11.47
C ILE A 96 6.85 8.10 10.35
N LEU A 97 7.60 8.79 9.48
CA LEU A 97 8.38 8.14 8.42
C LEU A 97 9.43 7.19 9.01
N THR A 98 10.17 7.64 10.02
CA THR A 98 11.19 6.81 10.69
C THR A 98 10.58 5.56 11.32
N GLU A 99 9.40 5.67 11.95
CA GLU A 99 8.69 4.52 12.52
C GLU A 99 8.20 3.56 11.44
N ARG A 100 7.70 4.09 10.31
CA ARG A 100 7.29 3.28 9.16
C ARG A 100 8.46 2.54 8.54
N ASP A 101 9.60 3.17 8.37
CA ASP A 101 10.81 2.52 7.84
C ASP A 101 11.25 1.37 8.74
N ARG A 102 11.22 1.56 10.07
CA ARG A 102 11.48 0.48 11.02
C ARG A 102 10.48 -0.67 10.91
N CYS A 103 9.20 -0.37 10.67
CA CYS A 103 8.17 -1.38 10.46
C CYS A 103 8.41 -2.17 9.17
N ILE A 104 8.75 -1.47 8.08
CA ILE A 104 9.07 -2.10 6.79
C ILE A 104 10.26 -3.05 6.93
N GLU A 105 11.32 -2.65 7.62
CA GLU A 105 12.48 -3.52 7.84
C GLU A 105 12.13 -4.77 8.66
N LYS A 106 11.29 -4.65 9.70
CA LYS A 106 10.80 -5.82 10.44
C LYS A 106 10.01 -6.77 9.55
N LEU A 107 9.09 -6.24 8.72
CA LEU A 107 8.30 -7.05 7.80
C LEU A 107 9.19 -7.74 6.75
N ARG A 108 10.23 -7.07 6.24
CA ARG A 108 11.22 -7.67 5.33
C ARG A 108 11.94 -8.85 5.99
N MET A 109 12.36 -8.70 7.25
CA MET A 109 12.99 -9.80 8.00
C MET A 109 12.04 -10.98 8.18
N GLU A 110 10.78 -10.73 8.54
CA GLU A 110 9.76 -11.78 8.70
C GLU A 110 9.48 -12.52 7.37
N ILE A 111 9.36 -11.78 6.27
CA ILE A 111 9.19 -12.38 4.93
C ILE A 111 10.38 -13.28 4.58
N ASN A 112 11.61 -12.82 4.85
CA ASN A 112 12.81 -13.62 4.58
C ASN A 112 12.85 -14.91 5.41
N LEU A 113 12.48 -14.83 6.70
CA LEU A 113 12.38 -16.00 7.58
C LEU A 113 11.33 -16.99 7.07
N LEU A 114 10.14 -16.51 6.72
CA LEU A 114 9.06 -17.33 6.16
C LEU A 114 9.47 -17.97 4.83
N GLY A 115 10.17 -17.23 3.97
CA GLY A 115 10.75 -17.76 2.73
C GLY A 115 11.69 -18.94 2.99
N GLY A 116 12.59 -18.80 3.97
CA GLY A 116 13.49 -19.87 4.40
C GLY A 116 12.75 -21.12 4.89
N VAL A 117 11.73 -20.94 5.75
CA VAL A 117 10.90 -22.04 6.25
C VAL A 117 10.13 -22.74 5.12
N ALA A 118 9.56 -21.97 4.19
CA ALA A 118 8.82 -22.52 3.05
C ALA A 118 9.73 -23.36 2.15
N SER A 119 10.94 -22.87 1.82
CA SER A 119 11.92 -23.63 1.05
C SER A 119 12.40 -24.89 1.78
N GLY A 120 12.56 -24.83 3.12
CA GLY A 120 12.87 -26.00 3.96
C GLY A 120 11.78 -27.07 3.86
N ARG A 121 10.53 -26.70 4.11
CA ARG A 121 9.37 -27.60 4.02
C ARG A 121 9.19 -28.18 2.61
N TRP A 122 9.45 -27.40 1.57
CA TRP A 122 9.38 -27.88 0.19
C TRP A 122 10.41 -28.99 -0.05
N ARG A 123 11.66 -28.81 0.40
CA ARG A 123 12.71 -29.84 0.28
C ARG A 123 12.36 -31.11 1.04
N GLU A 124 11.95 -30.99 2.30
CA GLU A 124 11.52 -32.15 3.11
C GLU A 124 10.38 -32.92 2.43
N ARG A 125 9.40 -32.20 1.87
CA ARG A 125 8.29 -32.83 1.13
C ARG A 125 8.79 -33.60 -0.10
N GLN A 126 9.76 -33.07 -0.84
CA GLN A 126 10.33 -33.77 -1.99
C GLN A 126 11.11 -35.02 -1.56
N GLU A 127 11.89 -34.92 -0.49
CA GLU A 127 12.62 -36.07 0.07
C GLU A 127 11.68 -37.17 0.53
N LEU A 128 10.61 -36.83 1.25
CA LEU A 128 9.59 -37.78 1.69
C LEU A 128 8.87 -38.45 0.50
N ARG A 129 8.58 -37.69 -0.57
CA ARG A 129 8.00 -38.25 -1.81
C ARG A 129 8.94 -39.23 -2.50
N SER A 130 10.23 -38.90 -2.53
CA SER A 130 11.25 -39.78 -3.09
C SER A 130 11.35 -41.08 -2.29
N LYS A 131 11.47 -40.98 -0.96
CA LYS A 131 11.49 -42.15 -0.05
C LYS A 131 10.24 -43.00 -0.19
N LEU A 132 9.06 -42.38 -0.25
CA LEU A 132 7.80 -43.11 -0.45
C LEU A 132 7.81 -43.89 -1.76
N THR A 133 8.20 -43.26 -2.85
CA THR A 133 8.32 -43.94 -4.17
C THR A 133 9.27 -45.14 -4.09
N GLU A 134 10.43 -44.96 -3.47
CA GLU A 134 11.41 -46.04 -3.28
C GLU A 134 10.82 -47.21 -2.48
N THR A 135 10.12 -46.91 -1.37
CA THR A 135 9.47 -47.95 -0.56
C THR A 135 8.37 -48.69 -1.30
N MET A 136 7.57 -47.99 -2.11
CA MET A 136 6.52 -48.61 -2.92
C MET A 136 7.11 -49.55 -3.98
N VAL A 137 8.23 -49.16 -4.62
CA VAL A 137 8.94 -50.01 -5.58
C VAL A 137 9.48 -51.27 -4.89
N LYS A 138 10.16 -51.11 -3.75
CA LYS A 138 10.67 -52.26 -2.97
C LYS A 138 9.54 -53.20 -2.55
N GLN A 139 8.40 -52.66 -2.11
CA GLN A 139 7.23 -53.45 -1.77
C GLN A 139 6.65 -54.20 -2.96
N ALA A 140 6.56 -53.56 -4.13
CA ALA A 140 6.08 -54.19 -5.35
C ALA A 140 6.99 -55.35 -5.80
N VAL A 141 8.31 -55.16 -5.72
CA VAL A 141 9.30 -56.21 -6.02
C VAL A 141 9.14 -57.38 -5.05
N ALA A 142 9.13 -57.12 -3.73
CA ALA A 142 8.97 -58.15 -2.71
C ALA A 142 7.65 -58.92 -2.87
N GLN A 143 6.57 -58.23 -3.24
CA GLN A 143 5.28 -58.87 -3.51
C GLN A 143 5.36 -59.78 -4.74
N SER A 144 6.00 -59.33 -5.83
CA SER A 144 6.20 -60.14 -7.02
C SER A 144 7.02 -61.40 -6.73
N GLU A 145 8.09 -61.28 -5.96
CA GLU A 145 8.91 -62.42 -5.53
C GLU A 145 8.09 -63.41 -4.68
N ALA A 146 7.27 -62.91 -3.74
CA ALA A 146 6.39 -63.74 -2.94
C ALA A 146 5.37 -64.50 -3.80
N ASP A 147 4.80 -63.84 -4.81
CA ASP A 147 3.84 -64.48 -5.73
C ASP A 147 4.51 -65.55 -6.60
N GLN A 148 5.74 -65.31 -7.07
CA GLN A 148 6.53 -66.32 -7.77
C GLN A 148 6.84 -67.53 -6.89
N LEU A 149 7.21 -67.32 -5.63
CA LEU A 149 7.46 -68.40 -4.68
C LEU A 149 6.18 -69.21 -4.41
N ARG A 150 5.04 -68.55 -4.22
CA ARG A 150 3.73 -69.22 -4.07
C ARG A 150 3.39 -70.08 -5.29
N ALA A 151 3.61 -69.56 -6.50
CA ALA A 151 3.37 -70.32 -7.73
C ALA A 151 4.29 -71.56 -7.84
N ARG A 152 5.58 -71.41 -7.48
CA ARG A 152 6.53 -72.54 -7.46
C ARG A 152 6.15 -73.60 -6.43
N LEU A 153 5.72 -73.20 -5.24
CA LEU A 153 5.23 -74.12 -4.21
C LEU A 153 3.99 -74.89 -4.70
N ALA A 154 3.01 -74.19 -5.29
CA ALA A 154 1.83 -74.84 -5.84
C ALA A 154 2.16 -75.86 -6.95
N ALA A 155 3.14 -75.55 -7.81
CA ALA A 155 3.63 -76.47 -8.83
C ALA A 155 4.33 -77.70 -8.21
N ASN A 156 5.12 -77.50 -7.15
CA ASN A 156 5.76 -78.59 -6.42
C ASN A 156 4.73 -79.51 -5.75
N ASP A 157 3.72 -78.93 -5.08
CA ASP A 157 2.63 -79.68 -4.45
C ASP A 157 1.83 -80.53 -5.44
N LYS A 158 1.64 -80.01 -6.67
CA LYS A 158 1.00 -80.76 -7.74
C LYS A 158 1.86 -81.96 -8.15
N LYS A 159 3.16 -81.74 -8.37
CA LYS A 159 4.11 -82.81 -8.72
C LYS A 159 4.22 -83.87 -7.62
N MET A 160 4.24 -83.47 -6.35
CA MET A 160 4.22 -84.40 -5.21
C MET A 160 2.96 -85.26 -5.20
N ARG A 161 1.80 -84.68 -5.47
CA ARG A 161 0.54 -85.43 -5.60
C ARG A 161 0.54 -86.40 -6.79
N GLU A 162 1.12 -86.00 -7.92
CA GLU A 162 1.29 -86.89 -9.09
C GLU A 162 2.21 -88.06 -8.77
N MET A 163 3.40 -87.81 -8.20
CA MET A 163 4.31 -88.88 -7.77
C MET A 163 3.68 -89.80 -6.71
N GLN A 164 2.90 -89.26 -5.78
CA GLN A 164 2.16 -90.07 -4.80
C GLN A 164 1.16 -90.99 -5.49
N LYS A 165 0.45 -90.53 -6.52
CA LYS A 165 -0.45 -91.38 -7.32
C LYS A 165 0.31 -92.48 -8.05
N GLU A 166 1.40 -92.13 -8.73
CA GLU A 166 2.25 -93.11 -9.43
C GLU A 166 2.78 -94.19 -8.48
N LEU A 167 3.23 -93.79 -7.27
CA LEU A 167 3.65 -94.75 -6.24
C LEU A 167 2.51 -95.67 -5.78
N HIS A 168 1.29 -95.16 -5.63
CA HIS A 168 0.12 -95.98 -5.27
C HIS A 168 -0.24 -96.97 -6.38
N GLU A 169 -0.19 -96.53 -7.65
CA GLU A 169 -0.44 -97.39 -8.82
C GLU A 169 0.61 -98.50 -8.94
N LEU A 170 1.90 -98.17 -8.78
CA LEU A 170 2.99 -99.15 -8.77
C LEU A 170 2.86 -100.15 -7.61
N ALA A 171 2.51 -99.68 -6.41
CA ALA A 171 2.28 -100.55 -5.27
C ALA A 171 1.10 -101.51 -5.50
N ALA A 172 0.02 -101.03 -6.13
CA ALA A 172 -1.13 -101.87 -6.51
C ALA A 172 -0.74 -102.92 -7.56
N ALA A 173 0.01 -102.54 -8.60
CA ALA A 173 0.49 -103.45 -9.64
C ALA A 173 1.43 -104.53 -9.08
N LEU A 174 2.35 -104.17 -8.18
CA LEU A 174 3.26 -105.11 -7.53
C LEU A 174 2.50 -106.11 -6.62
N LYS A 175 1.42 -105.67 -5.98
CA LYS A 175 0.55 -106.54 -5.18
C LYS A 175 -0.21 -107.53 -6.06
N ALA A 176 -0.69 -107.09 -7.21
CA ALA A 176 -1.35 -107.93 -8.20
C ALA A 176 -0.41 -108.96 -8.83
N SER A 177 0.88 -108.64 -9.03
CA SER A 177 1.85 -109.57 -9.63
C SER A 177 2.36 -110.67 -8.68
N LYS A 178 1.96 -110.65 -7.40
CA LYS A 178 2.34 -111.64 -6.38
C LYS A 178 1.22 -112.64 -6.05
N GLN A 179 0.07 -112.52 -6.71
CA GLN A 179 -1.02 -113.50 -6.72
C GLN A 179 -0.89 -114.40 -7.94
#